data_AF-A0A1G9JCW9-F1
#
_entry.id   AF-A0A1G9JCW9-F1
#
_cell.length_a   1.000
_cell.length_b   1.000
_cell.length_c   1.000
_cell.angle_alpha   90.00
_cell.angle_beta   90.00
_cell.angle_gamma   90.00
#
_symmetry.space_group_name_H-M   'P 1'
#
loop_
_entity.id
_entity.type
_entity.pdbx_description
1 polymer ?
#
loop_
_entity_poly.entity_id
_entity_poly.type
_entity_poly.pdbx_seq_one_letter_code
_entity_poly.pdbx_strand_id
1 'polypeptide(L)'
;MRTAFFLFVVLLLTLLTQVGGVFLLMCWPLLRWVKQRLARGQRLAQVSLFLAFYLLSTFTWLPWLAAAFGRVPLPVHTSALRPLSLLTCVLNRHYVHPALRTEMETVAAQFAQQHPGSVVSYLDAGFPFLSGFPLLPHLSHDDGRKLDLAFFYQDAAGTPVNGIALTPLAYGGYEQPRPGEIHTAARCRAQGYWQYGLLGSLFPQTHSLQFDESRTEALIRLLAQQPQTEKIFLEPHLVTRLQLEQISALRFHGCRAVRHDDHIHWQIR
;
A
#
# COMPACT_ATOMS: atom_id res chain seq x y z
N MET A 1 26.26 -20.79 2.83
CA MET A 1 24.88 -21.18 2.47
C MET A 1 24.96 -22.24 1.40
N ARG A 2 24.10 -23.26 1.45
CA ARG A 2 23.90 -24.16 0.31
C ARG A 2 23.41 -23.31 -0.87
N THR A 3 23.90 -23.54 -2.09
CA THR A 3 23.59 -22.71 -3.27
C THR A 3 22.08 -22.56 -3.49
N ALA A 4 21.31 -23.63 -3.32
CA ALA A 4 19.85 -23.60 -3.41
C ALA A 4 19.20 -22.60 -2.43
N PHE A 5 19.66 -22.57 -1.18
CA PHE A 5 19.15 -21.62 -0.19
C PHE A 5 19.52 -20.17 -0.54
N PHE A 6 20.71 -19.92 -1.11
CA PHE A 6 21.08 -18.59 -1.59
C PHE A 6 20.16 -18.11 -2.70
N LEU A 7 19.93 -18.96 -3.71
CA LEU A 7 19.04 -18.62 -4.82
C LEU A 7 17.60 -18.40 -4.36
N PHE A 8 17.12 -19.21 -3.40
CA PHE A 8 15.82 -18.99 -2.77
C PHE A 8 15.72 -17.62 -2.10
N VAL A 9 16.73 -17.20 -1.33
CA VAL A 9 16.74 -15.88 -0.68
C VAL A 9 16.80 -14.75 -1.72
N VAL A 10 17.58 -14.91 -2.79
CA VAL A 10 17.60 -13.94 -3.90
C VAL A 10 16.21 -13.79 -4.51
N LEU A 11 15.55 -14.91 -4.85
CA LEU A 11 14.20 -14.91 -5.42
C LEU A 11 13.18 -14.28 -4.46
N LEU A 12 13.20 -14.65 -3.19
CA LEU A 12 12.29 -14.13 -2.18
C LEU A 12 12.43 -12.61 -2.03
N LEU A 13 13.67 -12.10 -1.94
CA LEU A 13 13.92 -10.67 -1.85
C LEU A 13 13.49 -9.93 -3.12
N THR A 14 13.71 -10.52 -4.30
CA THR A 14 13.21 -9.95 -5.57
C THR A 14 11.68 -9.92 -5.60
N LEU A 15 10.98 -10.97 -5.19
CA LEU A 15 9.51 -10.96 -5.19
C LEU A 15 8.92 -9.96 -4.19
N LEU A 16 9.56 -9.80 -3.02
CA LEU A 16 9.06 -8.90 -1.98
C LEU A 16 9.37 -7.42 -2.24
N THR A 17 10.50 -7.11 -2.90
CA THR A 17 10.99 -5.73 -3.01
C THR A 17 11.40 -5.28 -4.40
N GLN A 18 11.27 -6.16 -5.40
CA GLN A 18 11.81 -6.07 -6.76
C GLN A 18 13.34 -6.03 -6.85
N VAL A 19 14.01 -5.28 -5.98
CA VAL A 19 15.44 -4.96 -6.08
C VAL A 19 16.31 -5.75 -5.10
N GLY A 20 15.73 -6.34 -4.05
CA GLY A 20 16.49 -6.92 -2.95
C GLY A 20 17.38 -8.10 -3.36
N GLY A 21 16.93 -8.93 -4.30
CA GLY A 21 17.76 -10.02 -4.84
C GLY A 21 18.95 -9.50 -5.66
N VAL A 22 18.74 -8.44 -6.46
CA VAL A 22 19.82 -7.77 -7.20
C VAL A 22 20.84 -7.17 -6.24
N PHE A 23 20.38 -6.47 -5.20
CA PHE A 23 21.25 -5.90 -4.17
C PHE A 23 22.05 -7.00 -3.44
N LEU A 24 21.42 -8.14 -3.15
CA LEU A 24 22.12 -9.26 -2.51
C LEU A 24 23.23 -9.83 -3.42
N LEU A 25 22.96 -9.95 -4.72
CA LEU A 25 23.97 -10.39 -5.71
C LEU A 25 25.12 -9.38 -5.81
N MET A 26 24.83 -8.07 -5.81
CA MET A 26 25.84 -7.01 -5.83
C MET A 26 26.72 -7.03 -4.57
N CYS A 27 26.12 -7.20 -3.39
CA CYS A 27 26.86 -7.28 -2.12
C CYS A 27 27.62 -8.59 -1.93
N TRP A 28 27.29 -9.64 -2.68
CA TRP A 28 27.76 -11.00 -2.41
C TRP A 28 29.29 -11.14 -2.30
N PRO A 29 30.13 -10.53 -3.18
CA PRO A 29 31.58 -10.63 -3.04
C PRO A 29 32.09 -10.05 -1.71
N LEU A 30 31.56 -8.90 -1.30
CA LEU A 30 31.93 -8.24 -0.04
C LEU A 30 31.48 -9.07 1.17
N LEU A 31 30.27 -9.65 1.12
CA LEU A 31 29.77 -10.54 2.16
C LEU A 31 30.67 -11.78 2.32
N ARG A 32 31.20 -12.34 1.22
CA ARG A 32 32.17 -13.46 1.28
C ARG A 32 33.51 -13.04 1.86
N TRP A 33 33.98 -11.85 1.54
CA TRP A 33 35.22 -11.31 2.10
C TRP A 33 35.13 -11.11 3.63
N VAL A 34 34.03 -10.51 4.12
CA VAL A 34 33.75 -10.35 5.57
C VAL A 34 33.74 -11.70 6.28
N LYS A 35 33.11 -12.71 5.66
CA LYS A 35 33.06 -14.08 6.19
C LYS A 35 34.45 -14.70 6.39
N GLN A 36 35.39 -14.41 5.49
CA GLN A 36 36.76 -14.95 5.58
C GLN A 36 37.61 -14.23 6.63
N ARG A 37 37.30 -12.98 6.95
CA ARG A 37 38.09 -12.14 7.87
C ARG A 37 37.68 -12.26 9.34
N LEU A 38 36.41 -12.58 9.63
CA LEU A 38 35.87 -12.60 11.00
C LEU A 38 35.71 -14.03 11.53
N ALA A 39 36.44 -14.36 12.61
CA ALA A 39 36.35 -15.66 13.26
C ALA A 39 35.03 -15.86 14.04
N ARG A 40 34.51 -14.81 14.69
CA ARG A 40 33.24 -14.81 15.44
C ARG A 40 32.33 -13.68 14.93
N GLY A 41 31.01 -13.85 15.04
CA GLY A 41 30.04 -12.82 14.65
C GLY A 41 29.88 -12.60 13.14
N GLN A 42 30.55 -13.38 12.28
CA GLN A 42 30.51 -13.24 10.82
C GLN A 42 29.10 -13.14 10.22
N ARG A 43 28.13 -13.94 10.72
CA ARG A 43 26.75 -13.92 10.20
C ARG A 43 26.05 -12.60 10.50
N LEU A 44 26.20 -12.10 11.73
CA LEU A 44 25.64 -10.82 12.12
C LEU A 44 26.25 -9.70 11.28
N ALA A 45 27.58 -9.68 11.13
CA ALA A 45 28.27 -8.70 10.29
C ALA A 45 27.80 -8.74 8.83
N GLN A 46 27.62 -9.93 8.24
CA GLN A 46 27.09 -10.08 6.89
C GLN A 46 25.66 -9.54 6.75
N VAL A 47 24.78 -9.88 7.69
CA VAL A 47 23.38 -9.40 7.69
C VAL A 47 23.34 -7.88 7.86
N SER A 48 24.07 -7.33 8.84
CA SER A 48 24.14 -5.89 9.08
C SER A 48 24.69 -5.14 7.87
N LEU A 49 25.74 -5.66 7.23
CA LEU A 49 26.30 -5.06 6.02
C LEU A 49 25.31 -5.05 4.85
N PHE A 50 24.61 -6.17 4.62
CA PHE A 50 23.58 -6.23 3.58
C PHE A 50 22.42 -5.29 3.88
N LEU A 51 21.92 -5.27 5.12
CA LEU A 51 20.83 -4.37 5.52
C LEU A 51 21.23 -2.90 5.39
N ALA A 52 22.45 -2.54 5.79
CA ALA A 52 22.97 -1.19 5.63
C ALA A 52 23.05 -0.80 4.14
N PHE A 53 23.59 -1.67 3.29
CA PHE A 53 23.64 -1.43 1.84
C PHE A 53 22.24 -1.32 1.23
N TYR A 54 21.32 -2.21 1.62
CA TYR A 54 19.94 -2.22 1.14
C TYR A 54 19.23 -0.92 1.48
N LEU A 55 19.24 -0.52 2.76
CA LEU A 55 18.57 0.69 3.22
C LEU A 55 19.20 1.94 2.62
N LEU A 56 20.53 2.02 2.58
CA LEU A 56 21.24 3.14 1.94
C LEU A 56 20.82 3.25 0.48
N SER A 57 20.80 2.14 -0.26
CA SER A 57 20.43 2.12 -1.67
C SER A 57 18.97 2.53 -1.90
N THR A 58 18.04 1.96 -1.12
CA THR A 58 16.60 2.27 -1.18
C THR A 58 16.32 3.76 -0.96
N PHE A 59 17.01 4.42 -0.03
CA PHE A 59 16.72 5.81 0.32
C PHE A 59 17.66 6.85 -0.30
N THR A 60 18.61 6.47 -1.17
CA THR A 60 19.52 7.44 -1.82
C THR A 60 19.43 7.40 -3.35
N TRP A 61 20.08 6.44 -3.99
CA TRP A 61 20.23 6.43 -5.46
C TRP A 61 19.11 5.67 -6.17
N LEU A 62 18.40 4.74 -5.50
CA LEU A 62 17.31 3.98 -6.11
C LEU A 62 16.17 4.87 -6.66
N PRO A 63 15.68 5.90 -5.93
CA PRO A 63 14.67 6.83 -6.45
C PRO A 63 15.08 7.54 -7.75
N TRP A 64 16.35 7.94 -7.85
CA TRP A 64 16.90 8.57 -9.06
C TRP A 64 16.92 7.61 -10.23
N LEU A 65 17.33 6.36 -9.99
CA LEU A 65 17.31 5.33 -11.02
C LEU A 65 15.87 5.02 -11.47
N ALA A 66 14.93 4.89 -10.53
CA ALA A 66 13.52 4.62 -10.83
C ALA A 66 12.89 5.69 -11.74
N ALA A 67 13.27 6.95 -11.56
CA ALA A 67 12.78 8.06 -12.39
C ALA A 67 13.08 7.85 -13.88
N ALA A 68 14.24 7.28 -14.22
CA ALA A 68 14.60 6.94 -15.60
C ALA A 68 13.71 5.84 -16.21
N PHE A 69 13.01 5.06 -15.38
CA PHE A 69 12.04 4.04 -15.77
C PHE A 69 10.58 4.53 -15.66
N GLY A 70 10.36 5.83 -15.51
CA GLY A 70 9.02 6.42 -15.40
C GLY A 70 8.34 6.16 -14.05
N ARG A 71 9.13 5.96 -12.99
CA ARG A 71 8.66 5.70 -11.63
C ARG A 71 9.22 6.70 -10.65
N VAL A 72 8.39 7.24 -9.78
CA VAL A 72 8.81 8.14 -8.70
C VAL A 72 8.21 7.66 -7.38
N PRO A 73 8.96 7.72 -6.26
CA PRO A 73 8.39 7.38 -4.98
C PRO A 73 7.40 8.45 -4.53
N LEU A 74 6.34 8.01 -3.85
CA LEU A 74 5.52 8.88 -3.02
C LEU A 74 6.34 9.39 -1.81
N PRO A 75 6.02 10.57 -1.26
CA PRO A 75 6.81 11.11 -0.17
C PRO A 75 6.64 10.29 1.12
N VAL A 76 7.72 10.14 1.89
CA VAL A 76 7.70 9.35 3.13
C VAL A 76 7.22 10.17 4.33
N HIS A 77 7.45 11.49 4.31
CA HIS A 77 7.10 12.35 5.44
C HIS A 77 6.69 13.75 4.94
N THR A 78 5.38 14.00 4.90
CA THR A 78 4.81 15.35 4.68
C THR A 78 3.66 15.60 5.64
N SER A 79 3.22 16.84 5.74
CA SER A 79 2.07 17.24 6.58
C SER A 79 0.72 16.80 6.03
N ALA A 80 0.63 16.42 4.74
CA ALA A 80 -0.65 16.12 4.07
C ALA A 80 -0.73 14.68 3.55
N LEU A 81 0.41 14.05 3.23
CA LEU A 81 0.51 12.71 2.64
C LEU A 81 1.68 11.93 3.26
N ARG A 82 1.43 10.71 3.71
CA ARG A 82 2.47 9.81 4.26
C ARG A 82 2.09 8.34 4.08
N PRO A 83 3.05 7.39 4.14
CA PRO A 83 2.69 5.99 4.19
C PRO A 83 1.98 5.69 5.52
N LEU A 84 1.02 4.79 5.52
CA LEU A 84 0.49 4.25 6.77
C LEU A 84 1.57 3.47 7.53
N SER A 85 2.42 2.74 6.80
CA SER A 85 3.52 1.95 7.35
C SER A 85 4.81 2.21 6.58
N LEU A 86 5.90 2.49 7.31
CA LEU A 86 7.24 2.59 6.72
C LEU A 86 7.69 1.28 6.05
N LEU A 87 7.05 0.15 6.37
CA LEU A 87 7.31 -1.12 5.70
C LEU A 87 7.06 -1.02 4.20
N THR A 88 6.00 -0.30 3.77
CA THR A 88 5.73 -0.05 2.34
C THR A 88 6.91 0.64 1.65
N CYS A 89 7.56 1.57 2.35
CA CYS A 89 8.75 2.25 1.85
C CYS A 89 9.98 1.35 1.83
N VAL A 90 10.25 0.63 2.91
CA VAL A 90 11.38 -0.31 3.02
C VAL A 90 11.28 -1.43 1.97
N LEU A 91 10.08 -1.89 1.65
CA LEU A 91 9.84 -2.89 0.61
C LEU A 91 9.80 -2.30 -0.82
N ASN A 92 10.03 -0.99 -1.00
CA ASN A 92 9.96 -0.31 -2.29
C ASN A 92 8.60 -0.45 -3.00
N ARG A 93 7.49 -0.49 -2.24
CA ARG A 93 6.12 -0.65 -2.77
C ARG A 93 5.36 0.67 -2.92
N HIS A 94 6.07 1.80 -2.89
CA HIS A 94 5.53 3.16 -2.88
C HIS A 94 5.90 3.97 -4.13
N TYR A 95 6.24 3.28 -5.23
CA TYR A 95 6.59 3.91 -6.50
C TYR A 95 5.41 3.97 -7.45
N VAL A 96 5.19 5.15 -8.04
CA VAL A 96 4.05 5.45 -8.90
C VAL A 96 4.49 6.14 -10.18
N HIS A 97 3.60 6.20 -11.15
CA HIS A 97 3.76 7.05 -12.32
C HIS A 97 3.77 8.53 -11.90
N PRO A 98 4.59 9.41 -12.53
CA PRO A 98 4.68 10.82 -12.16
C PRO A 98 3.32 11.54 -12.12
N ALA A 99 2.42 11.25 -13.06
CA ALA A 99 1.08 11.82 -13.08
C ALA A 99 0.27 11.49 -11.81
N LEU A 100 0.33 10.23 -11.34
CA LEU A 100 -0.37 9.81 -10.12
C LEU A 100 0.21 10.55 -8.92
N ARG A 101 1.55 10.66 -8.83
CA ARG A 101 2.19 11.41 -7.75
C ARG A 101 1.69 12.86 -7.71
N THR A 102 1.66 13.54 -8.85
CA THR A 102 1.20 14.93 -8.92
C THR A 102 -0.25 15.07 -8.48
N GLU A 103 -1.16 14.24 -9.00
CA GLU A 103 -2.58 14.29 -8.59
C GLU A 103 -2.76 13.94 -7.11
N MET A 104 -2.01 12.96 -6.58
CA MET A 104 -2.09 12.60 -5.17
C MET A 104 -1.57 13.72 -4.25
N GLU A 105 -0.49 14.40 -4.63
CA GLU A 105 -0.01 15.58 -3.88
C GLU A 105 -1.04 16.72 -3.92
N THR A 106 -1.71 16.94 -5.05
CA THR A 106 -2.82 17.90 -5.17
C THR A 106 -4.01 17.52 -4.28
N VAL A 107 -4.48 16.28 -4.36
CA VAL A 107 -5.59 15.76 -3.54
C VAL A 107 -5.26 15.88 -2.06
N ALA A 108 -4.07 15.48 -1.64
CA ALA A 108 -3.65 15.57 -0.24
C ALA A 108 -3.62 17.02 0.25
N ALA A 109 -3.12 17.96 -0.55
CA ALA A 109 -3.10 19.38 -0.20
C ALA A 109 -4.51 19.96 -0.09
N GLN A 110 -5.41 19.66 -1.03
CA GLN A 110 -6.81 20.08 -0.99
C GLN A 110 -7.54 19.49 0.21
N PHE A 111 -7.32 18.21 0.49
CA PHE A 111 -7.91 17.53 1.63
C PHE A 111 -7.45 18.15 2.95
N ALA A 112 -6.15 18.46 3.10
CA ALA A 112 -5.62 19.11 4.30
C ALA A 112 -6.16 20.55 4.50
N GLN A 113 -6.55 21.25 3.42
CA GLN A 113 -7.23 22.54 3.51
C GLN A 113 -8.69 22.40 3.98
N GLN A 114 -9.40 21.37 3.49
CA GLN A 114 -10.79 21.08 3.89
C GLN A 114 -10.89 20.50 5.30
N HIS A 115 -9.88 19.75 5.74
CA HIS A 115 -9.80 19.09 7.04
C HIS A 115 -8.46 19.40 7.71
N PRO A 116 -8.28 20.61 8.28
CA PRO A 116 -7.03 21.02 8.91
C PRO A 116 -6.53 20.01 9.95
N GLY A 117 -5.25 19.69 9.87
CA GLY A 117 -4.60 18.71 10.75
C GLY A 117 -4.81 17.25 10.36
N SER A 118 -5.59 16.94 9.32
CA SER A 118 -5.71 15.57 8.79
C SER A 118 -4.60 15.23 7.81
N VAL A 119 -4.19 13.97 7.79
CA VAL A 119 -3.13 13.46 6.90
C VAL A 119 -3.63 12.24 6.12
N VAL A 120 -3.60 12.32 4.79
CA VAL A 120 -3.91 11.17 3.92
C VAL A 120 -2.81 10.12 4.07
N SER A 121 -3.20 8.88 4.35
CA SER A 121 -2.27 7.76 4.51
C SER A 121 -2.36 6.81 3.32
N TYR A 122 -1.25 6.59 2.62
CA TYR A 122 -1.19 5.66 1.49
C TYR A 122 -0.67 4.28 1.89
N LEU A 123 -1.07 3.27 1.12
CA LEU A 123 -0.72 1.86 1.28
C LEU A 123 0.12 1.40 0.07
N ASP A 124 -0.16 0.22 -0.49
CA ASP A 124 0.59 -0.28 -1.64
C ASP A 124 0.31 0.54 -2.90
N ALA A 125 1.38 0.80 -3.65
CA ALA A 125 1.34 1.56 -4.89
C ALA A 125 1.94 0.75 -6.05
N GLY A 126 3.25 0.54 -6.04
CA GLY A 126 3.96 -0.11 -7.13
C GLY A 126 5.45 -0.21 -6.86
N PHE A 127 6.14 -1.00 -7.68
CA PHE A 127 7.59 -1.19 -7.61
C PHE A 127 8.37 -0.21 -8.51
N PRO A 128 9.68 0.02 -8.23
CA PRO A 128 10.47 1.08 -8.86
C PRO A 128 10.77 0.89 -10.35
N PHE A 129 10.66 -0.32 -10.91
CA PHE A 129 11.11 -0.60 -12.28
C PHE A 129 10.12 -1.47 -13.04
N LEU A 130 10.01 -1.22 -14.34
CA LEU A 130 9.28 -2.03 -15.33
C LEU A 130 7.78 -2.22 -15.04
N SER A 131 6.96 -2.23 -16.09
CA SER A 131 5.57 -2.65 -15.94
C SER A 131 5.44 -4.18 -15.97
N GLY A 132 4.44 -4.73 -15.30
CA GLY A 132 4.12 -6.17 -15.33
C GLY A 132 4.82 -7.01 -14.26
N PHE A 133 5.64 -6.40 -13.38
CA PHE A 133 6.20 -7.12 -12.24
C PHE A 133 5.12 -7.33 -11.16
N PRO A 134 4.85 -8.57 -10.71
CA PRO A 134 3.74 -8.85 -9.83
C PRO A 134 4.00 -8.32 -8.41
N LEU A 135 3.13 -7.43 -7.94
CA LEU A 135 3.09 -6.97 -6.55
C LEU A 135 2.14 -7.87 -5.75
N LEU A 136 2.66 -8.94 -5.14
CA LEU A 136 1.81 -9.82 -4.32
C LEU A 136 1.35 -9.11 -3.03
N PRO A 137 0.07 -9.23 -2.62
CA PRO A 137 -1.05 -9.87 -3.32
C PRO A 137 -1.79 -8.94 -4.32
N HIS A 138 -1.51 -7.63 -4.34
CA HIS A 138 -2.14 -6.63 -5.22
C HIS A 138 -1.62 -6.68 -6.66
N LEU A 139 -1.90 -7.77 -7.37
CA LEU A 139 -1.34 -8.07 -8.69
C LEU A 139 -1.57 -6.98 -9.75
N SER A 140 -2.62 -6.16 -9.61
CA SER A 140 -2.89 -5.06 -10.54
C SER A 140 -1.90 -3.90 -10.42
N HIS A 141 -1.16 -3.79 -9.32
CA HIS A 141 -0.22 -2.70 -9.01
C HIS A 141 1.13 -2.84 -9.73
N ASP A 142 1.09 -3.24 -11.00
CA ASP A 142 2.25 -3.58 -11.80
C ASP A 142 2.67 -2.46 -12.77
N ASP A 143 1.84 -1.44 -12.94
CA ASP A 143 2.03 -0.34 -13.90
C ASP A 143 2.17 1.04 -13.24
N GLY A 144 2.18 1.10 -11.90
CA GLY A 144 2.31 2.30 -11.06
C GLY A 144 1.23 3.36 -11.30
N ARG A 145 0.09 2.97 -11.88
CA ARG A 145 -1.09 3.81 -12.06
C ARG A 145 -2.15 3.56 -11.00
N LYS A 146 -1.82 2.78 -9.97
CA LYS A 146 -2.73 2.35 -8.92
C LYS A 146 -2.14 2.67 -7.56
N LEU A 147 -3.00 3.11 -6.65
CA LEU A 147 -2.64 3.45 -5.30
C LEU A 147 -3.77 3.06 -4.34
N ASP A 148 -3.41 2.32 -3.31
CA ASP A 148 -4.30 2.04 -2.21
C ASP A 148 -4.14 3.13 -1.13
N LEU A 149 -5.26 3.56 -0.56
CA LEU A 149 -5.33 4.61 0.47
C LEU A 149 -6.11 4.08 1.67
N ALA A 150 -5.64 4.38 2.88
CA ALA A 150 -6.35 4.04 4.09
C ALA A 150 -7.63 4.88 4.24
N PHE A 151 -8.66 4.29 4.83
CA PHE A 151 -9.82 5.03 5.33
C PHE A 151 -9.45 5.95 6.51
N PHE A 152 -10.33 6.91 6.78
CA PHE A 152 -10.24 7.74 7.98
C PHE A 152 -11.03 7.13 9.14
N TYR A 153 -10.49 7.34 10.33
CA TYR A 153 -11.09 6.91 11.58
C TYR A 153 -11.04 8.05 12.60
N GLN A 154 -11.93 7.97 13.58
CA GLN A 154 -11.99 8.83 14.75
C GLN A 154 -11.96 7.99 16.02
N ASP A 155 -11.55 8.59 17.13
CA ASP A 155 -11.62 7.95 18.44
C ASP A 155 -13.06 7.88 18.98
N ALA A 156 -13.25 7.29 20.15
CA ALA A 156 -14.55 7.17 20.79
C ALA A 156 -15.21 8.51 21.15
N ALA A 157 -14.43 9.60 21.24
CA ALA A 157 -14.92 10.95 21.46
C ALA A 157 -15.28 11.68 20.15
N GLY A 158 -15.07 11.04 19.00
CA GLY A 158 -15.29 11.64 17.68
C GLY A 158 -14.11 12.48 17.19
N THR A 159 -12.94 12.39 17.84
CA THR A 159 -11.76 13.16 17.44
C THR A 159 -11.06 12.47 16.26
N PRO A 160 -10.78 13.19 15.17
CA PRO A 160 -9.97 12.70 14.05
C PRO A 160 -8.62 12.10 14.49
N VAL A 161 -8.33 10.87 14.06
CA VAL A 161 -6.98 10.27 14.19
C VAL A 161 -6.28 10.19 12.83
N ASN A 162 -4.93 10.19 12.86
CA ASN A 162 -4.08 10.19 11.67
C ASN A 162 -3.09 9.02 11.70
N GLY A 163 -2.86 8.39 10.53
CA GLY A 163 -1.90 7.28 10.38
C GLY A 163 -2.25 6.06 11.22
N ILE A 164 -3.54 5.83 11.45
CA ILE A 164 -4.07 4.68 12.16
C ILE A 164 -5.20 4.11 11.29
N ALA A 165 -5.28 2.78 11.23
CA ALA A 165 -6.37 2.03 10.62
C ALA A 165 -6.76 0.86 11.54
N LEU A 166 -7.81 0.11 11.19
CA LEU A 166 -8.26 -1.04 11.98
C LEU A 166 -7.18 -2.12 12.14
N THR A 167 -6.29 -2.28 11.17
CA THR A 167 -5.10 -3.15 11.25
C THR A 167 -3.82 -2.34 11.00
N PRO A 168 -2.64 -2.83 11.43
CA PRO A 168 -1.37 -2.11 11.23
C PRO A 168 -1.01 -1.80 9.78
N LEU A 169 -1.59 -2.52 8.82
CA LEU A 169 -1.38 -2.34 7.38
C LEU A 169 -2.65 -1.85 6.65
N ALA A 170 -3.70 -1.47 7.39
CA ALA A 170 -5.08 -1.25 6.94
C ALA A 170 -5.79 -2.45 6.31
N TYR A 171 -5.09 -3.33 5.59
CA TYR A 171 -5.68 -4.52 4.99
C TYR A 171 -6.24 -5.50 6.02
N GLY A 172 -7.38 -6.10 5.72
CA GLY A 172 -8.08 -7.09 6.55
C GLY A 172 -8.93 -6.50 7.69
N GLY A 173 -8.91 -5.18 7.90
CA GLY A 173 -9.79 -4.50 8.85
C GLY A 173 -11.04 -3.99 8.15
N TYR A 174 -12.09 -4.80 8.13
CA TYR A 174 -13.27 -4.53 7.29
C TYR A 174 -14.34 -3.69 8.00
N GLU A 175 -14.75 -2.61 7.35
CA GLU A 175 -15.96 -1.85 7.64
C GLU A 175 -17.20 -2.65 7.28
N GLN A 176 -17.73 -3.40 8.24
CA GLN A 176 -18.86 -4.29 8.01
C GLN A 176 -20.13 -3.52 7.62
N PRO A 177 -21.01 -4.14 6.80
CA PRO A 177 -22.33 -3.57 6.51
C PRO A 177 -23.17 -3.44 7.78
N ARG A 178 -23.92 -2.36 7.89
CA ARG A 178 -24.92 -2.12 8.94
C ARG A 178 -26.18 -2.95 8.69
N PRO A 179 -27.03 -3.17 9.71
CA PRO A 179 -28.35 -3.74 9.50
C PRO A 179 -29.11 -3.01 8.38
N GLY A 180 -29.56 -3.75 7.38
CA GLY A 180 -30.28 -3.21 6.20
C GLY A 180 -29.39 -2.84 5.01
N GLU A 181 -28.07 -2.80 5.17
CA GLU A 181 -27.15 -2.54 4.04
C GLU A 181 -26.84 -3.79 3.20
N ILE A 182 -26.31 -3.56 2.00
CA ILE A 182 -25.92 -4.62 1.07
C ILE A 182 -24.78 -5.46 1.65
N HIS A 183 -25.05 -6.70 2.02
CA HIS A 183 -24.02 -7.58 2.57
C HIS A 183 -23.22 -8.32 1.48
N THR A 184 -22.39 -7.58 0.73
CA THR A 184 -21.61 -8.11 -0.40
C THR A 184 -20.75 -9.31 -0.02
N ALA A 185 -20.06 -9.26 1.12
CA ALA A 185 -19.22 -10.37 1.57
C ALA A 185 -20.00 -11.66 1.85
N ALA A 186 -21.21 -11.58 2.43
CA ALA A 186 -22.07 -12.75 2.62
C ALA A 186 -22.53 -13.31 1.28
N ARG A 187 -22.93 -12.43 0.35
CA ARG A 187 -23.30 -12.82 -1.02
C ARG A 187 -22.15 -13.51 -1.76
N CYS A 188 -20.94 -12.95 -1.73
CA CYS A 188 -19.77 -13.54 -2.36
C CYS A 188 -19.41 -14.90 -1.74
N ARG A 189 -19.47 -15.02 -0.41
CA ARG A 189 -19.25 -16.30 0.29
C ARG A 189 -20.29 -17.36 -0.11
N ALA A 190 -21.56 -16.99 -0.21
CA ALA A 190 -22.63 -17.90 -0.65
C ALA A 190 -22.43 -18.40 -2.09
N GLN A 191 -21.70 -17.65 -2.93
CA GLN A 191 -21.32 -18.04 -4.29
C GLN A 191 -20.01 -18.87 -4.34
N GLY A 192 -19.43 -19.22 -3.20
CA GLY A 192 -18.21 -20.04 -3.11
C GLY A 192 -16.91 -19.23 -3.10
N TYR A 193 -16.94 -17.90 -3.11
CA TYR A 193 -15.75 -17.05 -3.03
C TYR A 193 -15.25 -16.90 -1.59
N TRP A 194 -14.73 -17.99 -1.03
CA TRP A 194 -14.24 -18.03 0.36
C TRP A 194 -13.03 -17.09 0.57
N GLN A 195 -12.20 -16.89 -0.46
CA GLN A 195 -11.01 -16.04 -0.41
C GLN A 195 -11.33 -14.55 -0.22
N TYR A 196 -12.58 -14.14 -0.50
CA TYR A 196 -13.03 -12.75 -0.48
C TYR A 196 -12.80 -12.05 0.87
N GLY A 197 -12.93 -12.80 1.97
CA GLY A 197 -12.75 -12.30 3.34
C GLY A 197 -11.56 -12.92 4.07
N LEU A 198 -10.62 -13.57 3.36
CA LEU A 198 -9.53 -14.33 3.96
C LEU A 198 -8.61 -13.49 4.86
N LEU A 199 -8.40 -12.21 4.52
CA LEU A 199 -7.47 -11.37 5.28
C LEU A 199 -8.02 -10.98 6.66
N GLY A 200 -9.33 -11.05 6.87
CA GLY A 200 -9.99 -10.62 8.11
C GLY A 200 -9.54 -11.34 9.37
N SER A 201 -8.98 -12.55 9.24
CA SER A 201 -8.49 -13.37 10.35
C SER A 201 -6.97 -13.33 10.54
N LEU A 202 -6.22 -12.59 9.70
CA LEU A 202 -4.75 -12.62 9.72
C LEU A 202 -4.14 -11.61 10.69
N PHE A 203 -4.84 -10.51 10.98
CA PHE A 203 -4.32 -9.42 11.81
C PHE A 203 -5.27 -9.07 12.95
N PRO A 204 -4.76 -8.73 14.15
CA PRO A 204 -5.59 -8.20 15.22
C PRO A 204 -6.21 -6.87 14.78
N GLN A 205 -7.50 -6.69 15.07
CA GLN A 205 -8.25 -5.49 14.72
C GLN A 205 -8.47 -4.59 15.94
N THR A 206 -8.43 -3.28 15.70
CA THR A 206 -8.69 -2.27 16.73
C THR A 206 -10.17 -1.89 16.72
N HIS A 207 -10.93 -2.31 17.73
CA HIS A 207 -12.38 -2.08 17.80
C HIS A 207 -12.78 -0.74 18.45
N SER A 208 -11.82 0.02 18.99
CA SER A 208 -12.09 1.33 19.62
C SER A 208 -12.16 2.48 18.61
N LEU A 209 -11.82 2.24 17.35
CA LEU A 209 -11.89 3.22 16.28
C LEU A 209 -13.28 3.22 15.66
N GLN A 210 -13.77 4.40 15.32
CA GLN A 210 -15.00 4.58 14.58
C GLN A 210 -14.67 5.06 13.18
N PHE A 211 -15.34 4.49 12.17
CA PHE A 211 -15.19 4.91 10.79
C PHE A 211 -15.61 6.36 10.61
N ASP A 212 -14.73 7.18 10.07
CA ASP A 212 -14.99 8.59 9.79
C ASP A 212 -15.54 8.71 8.36
N GLU A 213 -16.86 8.64 8.27
CA GLU A 213 -17.60 8.72 7.01
C GLU A 213 -17.34 10.04 6.29
N SER A 214 -17.33 11.16 7.02
CA SER A 214 -17.20 12.51 6.47
C SER A 214 -15.85 12.70 5.78
N ARG A 215 -14.74 12.38 6.46
CA ARG A 215 -13.40 12.51 5.87
C ARG A 215 -13.14 11.50 4.77
N THR A 216 -13.67 10.28 4.90
CA THR A 216 -13.50 9.25 3.86
C THR A 216 -14.27 9.62 2.59
N GLU A 217 -15.51 10.12 2.74
CA GLU A 217 -16.34 10.64 1.65
C GLU A 217 -15.66 11.80 0.93
N ALA A 218 -15.17 12.79 1.67
CA ALA A 218 -14.49 13.95 1.12
C ALA A 218 -13.24 13.56 0.30
N LEU A 219 -12.42 12.64 0.81
CA LEU A 219 -11.27 12.12 0.08
C LEU A 219 -11.69 11.45 -1.24
N ILE A 220 -12.70 10.57 -1.20
CA ILE A 220 -13.16 9.87 -2.41
C ILE A 220 -13.69 10.85 -3.46
N ARG A 221 -14.40 11.90 -3.05
CA ARG A 221 -14.83 12.97 -3.97
C ARG A 221 -13.66 13.70 -4.60
N LEU A 222 -12.63 14.05 -3.84
CA LEU A 222 -11.43 14.71 -4.37
C LEU A 222 -10.69 13.82 -5.38
N LEU A 223 -10.57 12.52 -5.09
CA LEU A 223 -9.99 11.54 -6.03
C LEU A 223 -10.81 11.48 -7.32
N ALA A 224 -12.14 11.40 -7.20
CA ALA A 224 -13.04 11.33 -8.35
C ALA A 224 -13.02 12.59 -9.24
N GLN A 225 -12.65 13.74 -8.68
CA GLN A 225 -12.53 15.01 -9.41
C GLN A 225 -11.22 15.13 -10.20
N GLN A 226 -10.24 14.26 -9.97
CA GLN A 226 -8.97 14.34 -10.70
C GLN A 226 -9.13 13.92 -12.16
N PRO A 227 -8.50 14.63 -13.11
CA PRO A 227 -8.73 14.44 -14.53
C PRO A 227 -8.25 13.07 -15.05
N GLN A 228 -7.23 12.46 -14.44
CA GLN A 228 -6.75 11.14 -14.85
C GLN A 228 -7.49 9.99 -14.17
N THR A 229 -8.40 10.24 -13.22
CA THR A 229 -9.13 9.17 -12.52
C THR A 229 -9.90 8.29 -13.51
N GLU A 230 -9.58 7.00 -13.49
CA GLU A 230 -10.25 5.99 -14.31
C GLU A 230 -11.22 5.15 -13.46
N LYS A 231 -10.75 4.65 -12.32
CA LYS A 231 -11.52 3.76 -11.45
C LYS A 231 -11.20 4.03 -9.99
N ILE A 232 -12.23 3.91 -9.16
CA ILE A 232 -12.09 3.81 -7.70
C ILE A 232 -12.85 2.56 -7.27
N PHE A 233 -12.19 1.62 -6.59
CA PHE A 233 -12.89 0.47 -6.01
C PHE A 233 -13.27 0.73 -4.56
N LEU A 234 -14.52 0.43 -4.26
CA LEU A 234 -15.13 0.52 -2.93
C LEU A 234 -16.23 -0.54 -2.83
N GLU A 235 -16.48 -1.07 -1.63
CA GLU A 235 -17.61 -1.99 -1.44
C GLU A 235 -18.97 -1.31 -1.64
N PRO A 236 -19.96 -2.01 -2.21
CA PRO A 236 -21.28 -1.45 -2.51
C PRO A 236 -22.00 -0.80 -1.32
N HIS A 237 -21.90 -1.37 -0.12
CA HIS A 237 -22.54 -0.77 1.06
C HIS A 237 -21.92 0.56 1.45
N LEU A 238 -20.60 0.72 1.28
CA LEU A 238 -19.93 1.99 1.54
C LEU A 238 -20.29 3.04 0.50
N VAL A 239 -20.46 2.65 -0.77
CA VAL A 239 -20.93 3.59 -1.81
C VAL A 239 -22.27 4.21 -1.42
N THR A 240 -23.22 3.40 -0.93
CA THR A 240 -24.53 3.89 -0.47
C THR A 240 -24.44 4.65 0.85
N ARG A 241 -23.71 4.11 1.83
CA ARG A 241 -23.55 4.76 3.15
C ARG A 241 -22.97 6.17 3.03
N LEU A 242 -22.00 6.35 2.13
CA LEU A 242 -21.31 7.62 1.90
C LEU A 242 -21.98 8.51 0.82
N GLN A 243 -23.13 8.12 0.27
CA GLN A 243 -23.85 8.89 -0.75
C GLN A 243 -22.99 9.26 -1.98
N LEU A 244 -22.32 8.24 -2.53
CA LEU A 244 -21.35 8.37 -3.64
C LEU A 244 -21.86 7.80 -4.97
N GLU A 245 -23.12 7.40 -5.08
CA GLU A 245 -23.70 6.72 -6.25
C GLU A 245 -23.58 7.50 -7.57
N GLN A 246 -23.53 8.83 -7.48
CA GLN A 246 -23.37 9.75 -8.61
C GLN A 246 -21.95 9.76 -9.19
N ILE A 247 -20.95 9.19 -8.50
CA ILE A 247 -19.56 9.16 -8.99
C ILE A 247 -19.40 8.05 -10.02
N SER A 248 -19.30 8.46 -11.29
CA SER A 248 -19.18 7.55 -12.42
C SER A 248 -17.88 6.76 -12.48
N ALA A 249 -16.86 7.09 -11.68
CA ALA A 249 -15.61 6.33 -11.57
C ALA A 249 -15.67 5.18 -10.54
N LEU A 250 -16.68 5.16 -9.65
CA LEU A 250 -16.78 4.12 -8.63
C LEU A 250 -17.22 2.78 -9.22
N ARG A 251 -16.51 1.72 -8.84
CA ARG A 251 -16.76 0.37 -9.33
C ARG A 251 -16.69 -0.62 -8.18
N PHE A 252 -17.50 -1.67 -8.29
CA PHE A 252 -17.31 -2.86 -7.48
C PHE A 252 -16.29 -3.78 -8.18
N HIS A 253 -15.21 -4.16 -7.48
CA HIS A 253 -14.16 -5.01 -8.08
C HIS A 253 -14.68 -6.43 -8.39
N GLY A 254 -15.66 -6.93 -7.64
CA GLY A 254 -16.22 -8.27 -7.83
C GLY A 254 -15.67 -9.30 -6.84
N CYS A 255 -16.41 -10.39 -6.66
CA CYS A 255 -16.13 -11.41 -5.63
C CYS A 255 -14.83 -12.22 -5.85
N ARG A 256 -14.18 -12.10 -7.00
CA ARG A 256 -12.93 -12.81 -7.32
C ARG A 256 -11.68 -12.12 -6.75
N ALA A 257 -11.79 -10.83 -6.42
CA ALA A 257 -10.75 -10.07 -5.74
C ALA A 257 -10.96 -10.08 -4.23
N VAL A 258 -10.00 -9.56 -3.46
CA VAL A 258 -10.22 -9.26 -2.04
C VAL A 258 -11.19 -8.07 -1.93
N ARG A 259 -11.99 -8.02 -0.86
CA ARG A 259 -12.93 -6.93 -0.60
C ARG A 259 -12.25 -5.58 -0.37
N HIS A 260 -12.95 -4.48 -0.70
CA HIS A 260 -12.47 -3.08 -0.63
C HIS A 260 -13.29 -2.25 0.37
N ASP A 261 -13.52 -2.83 1.55
CA ASP A 261 -14.07 -2.14 2.73
C ASP A 261 -13.06 -2.12 3.87
N ASP A 262 -11.77 -2.22 3.56
CA ASP A 262 -10.65 -1.96 4.46
C ASP A 262 -9.74 -0.82 3.93
N HIS A 263 -9.84 -0.48 2.65
CA HIS A 263 -9.09 0.59 1.98
C HIS A 263 -9.83 1.10 0.72
N ILE A 264 -9.36 2.23 0.19
CA ILE A 264 -9.75 2.76 -1.13
C ILE A 264 -8.70 2.33 -2.14
N HIS A 265 -9.09 1.73 -3.25
CA HIS A 265 -8.19 1.53 -4.39
C HIS A 265 -8.46 2.58 -5.46
N TRP A 266 -7.46 3.33 -5.85
CA TRP A 266 -7.55 4.39 -6.86
C TRP A 266 -6.66 4.10 -8.07
N GLN A 267 -7.22 4.20 -9.27
CA GLN A 267 -6.54 3.97 -10.54
C GLN A 267 -6.68 5.19 -11.46
N ILE A 268 -5.57 5.58 -12.08
CA ILE A 268 -5.51 6.60 -13.13
C ILE A 268 -5.29 5.99 -14.54
N ARG A 269 -5.54 6.79 -15.58
CA ARG A 269 -5.40 6.42 -17.00
C ARG A 269 -3.95 6.27 -17.49
#